data_AF-A0A8T2NHC8-F1
#
_entry.id   AF-A0A8T2NHC8-F1
#
_cell.length_a   1.000
_cell.length_b   1.000
_cell.length_c   1.000
_cell.angle_alpha   90.00
_cell.angle_beta   90.00
_cell.angle_gamma   90.00
#
_symmetry.space_group_name_H-M   'P 1'
#
loop_
_entity.id
_entity.type
_entity.pdbx_description
1 polymer ?
#
loop_
_entity_poly.entity_id
_entity_poly.type
_entity_poly.pdbx_seq_one_letter_code
_entity_poly.pdbx_strand_id
1 'polypeptide(L)'
;MRLHIAPEKNRQRQSLGTNRGKDPLLPPEQPFFPTGEQEETELGGPRTAQNSPRQHTLINVVGDSEGQAADGPEVFALFRFSVNPPRKMTSPEIASLSWGHMKVKGCATSYKDCKVWPGGSRGWDWRETGTDHHPGVQPSDLEEVLRKGVNTLVIGRGMSEALQVPSSTLDYVKKQGVEVKVYQTEKAVQEYNALVGQGVKVGGVFHSTC
;
A
#
# COMPACT_ATOMS: atom_id res chain seq x y z
N MET A 1 29.96 -34.02 67.98
CA MET A 1 29.53 -32.72 68.55
C MET A 1 28.56 -32.07 67.57
N ARG A 2 27.39 -31.67 68.08
CA ARG A 2 26.30 -31.00 67.35
C ARG A 2 26.78 -29.71 66.67
N LEU A 3 26.11 -29.29 65.60
CA LEU A 3 25.33 -28.05 65.57
C LEU A 3 24.37 -28.04 64.36
N HIS A 4 23.08 -28.10 64.68
CA HIS A 4 21.96 -27.73 63.82
C HIS A 4 21.83 -26.20 63.82
N ILE A 5 21.56 -25.58 62.66
CA ILE A 5 20.93 -24.26 62.59
C ILE A 5 19.82 -24.31 61.50
N ALA A 6 18.63 -23.88 61.90
CA ALA A 6 17.37 -23.88 61.16
C ALA A 6 17.20 -22.60 60.30
N PRO A 7 16.23 -22.55 59.35
CA PRO A 7 15.99 -21.38 58.51
C PRO A 7 14.96 -20.42 59.11
N GLU A 8 15.22 -19.12 58.95
CA GLU A 8 14.37 -18.02 59.42
C GLU A 8 13.32 -17.63 58.36
N LYS A 9 12.04 -17.70 58.75
CA LYS A 9 10.89 -17.22 57.97
C LYS A 9 10.61 -15.77 58.35
N ASN A 10 10.70 -14.84 57.41
CA ASN A 10 10.23 -13.46 57.63
C ASN A 10 8.80 -13.27 57.09
N ARG A 11 8.00 -12.58 57.89
CA ARG A 11 6.54 -12.50 57.86
C ARG A 11 6.11 -11.11 57.37
N GLN A 12 5.11 -11.10 56.49
CA GLN A 12 4.10 -10.06 56.20
C GLN A 12 4.26 -8.64 56.77
N ARG A 13 4.07 -7.64 55.90
CA ARG A 13 3.17 -6.50 56.20
C ARG A 13 2.37 -6.08 54.96
N GLN A 14 1.06 -6.11 55.12
CA GLN A 14 0.07 -5.42 54.29
C GLN A 14 0.02 -3.94 54.69
N SER A 15 -0.21 -3.04 53.73
CA SER A 15 -0.73 -1.69 54.01
C SER A 15 -1.80 -1.33 53.00
N LEU A 16 -3.04 -1.19 53.49
CA LEU A 16 -4.14 -0.53 52.79
C LEU A 16 -3.81 0.97 52.61
N GLY A 17 -4.06 1.48 51.41
CA GLY A 17 -4.08 2.91 51.11
C GLY A 17 -5.34 3.23 50.31
N THR A 18 -6.31 3.86 50.96
CA THR A 18 -7.53 4.42 50.37
C THR A 18 -7.18 5.69 49.61
N ASN A 19 -7.80 5.92 48.45
CA ASN A 19 -7.84 7.27 47.89
C ASN A 19 -9.17 7.58 47.19
N ARG A 20 -9.62 8.79 47.51
CA ARG A 20 -10.96 9.35 47.33
C ARG A 20 -11.16 9.90 45.92
N GLY A 21 -12.43 9.90 45.51
CA GLY A 21 -13.13 10.94 44.76
C GLY A 21 -12.36 11.67 43.65
N LYS A 22 -12.70 11.36 42.40
CA LYS A 22 -12.62 12.31 41.30
C LYS A 22 -14.03 12.48 40.72
N ASP A 23 -14.53 13.71 40.83
CA ASP A 23 -15.75 14.18 40.18
C ASP A 23 -15.67 13.99 38.66
N PRO A 24 -16.75 13.58 37.99
CA PRO A 24 -16.80 13.58 36.53
C PRO A 24 -17.08 14.99 36.01
N LEU A 25 -16.08 15.56 35.33
CA LEU A 25 -16.21 16.76 34.52
C LEU A 25 -17.21 16.52 33.38
N LEU A 26 -18.27 17.33 33.34
CA LEU A 26 -19.19 17.43 32.20
C LEU A 26 -18.46 18.09 31.01
N PRO A 27 -18.67 17.63 29.76
CA PRO A 27 -18.14 18.31 28.59
C PRO A 27 -18.92 19.60 28.28
N PRO A 28 -18.27 20.62 27.68
CA PRO A 28 -18.92 21.86 27.28
C PRO A 28 -19.87 21.64 26.09
N GLU A 29 -21.04 22.29 26.14
CA GLU A 29 -22.05 22.27 25.10
C GLU A 29 -21.51 22.83 23.76
N GLN A 30 -21.81 22.13 22.67
CA GLN A 30 -21.53 22.61 21.32
C GLN A 30 -22.63 23.55 20.83
N PRO A 31 -22.31 24.58 20.02
CA PRO A 31 -23.32 25.45 19.44
C PRO A 31 -24.15 24.74 18.37
N PHE A 32 -25.46 24.90 18.52
CA PHE A 32 -26.54 24.45 17.63
C PHE A 32 -26.47 25.20 16.29
N PHE A 33 -26.38 24.48 15.17
CA PHE A 33 -26.57 25.03 13.83
C PHE A 33 -27.94 24.65 13.29
N PRO A 34 -28.75 25.59 12.78
CA PRO A 34 -30.08 25.31 12.29
C PRO A 34 -30.06 24.57 10.94
N THR A 35 -31.03 23.67 10.83
CA THR A 35 -31.44 22.90 9.65
C THR A 35 -31.78 23.85 8.49
N GLY A 36 -31.19 23.60 7.32
CA GLY A 36 -31.61 24.18 6.04
C GLY A 36 -32.35 23.13 5.23
N GLU A 37 -33.62 23.41 4.94
CA GLU A 37 -34.53 22.64 4.09
C GLU A 37 -34.34 22.94 2.59
N GLN A 38 -34.85 22.00 1.77
CA GLN A 38 -35.29 22.11 0.36
C GLN A 38 -34.18 22.20 -0.71
N GLU A 39 -34.25 21.51 -1.86
CA GLU A 39 -35.42 21.35 -2.74
C GLU A 39 -35.17 20.17 -3.74
N GLU A 40 -36.19 19.32 -3.92
CA GLU A 40 -36.33 18.44 -5.10
C GLU A 40 -36.88 19.26 -6.26
N THR A 41 -36.31 19.15 -7.46
CA THR A 41 -37.11 19.26 -8.71
C THR A 41 -36.54 18.34 -9.79
N GLU A 42 -37.45 17.53 -10.31
CA GLU A 42 -37.24 16.61 -11.43
C GLU A 42 -37.49 17.29 -12.80
N LEU A 43 -37.13 16.53 -13.86
CA LEU A 43 -37.68 16.50 -15.23
C LEU A 43 -37.19 17.52 -16.29
N GLY A 44 -36.60 16.98 -17.36
CA GLY A 44 -36.47 17.65 -18.65
C GLY A 44 -35.69 16.84 -19.69
N GLY A 45 -36.41 16.08 -20.52
CA GLY A 45 -35.90 15.13 -21.52
C GLY A 45 -35.25 15.69 -22.81
N PRO A 46 -35.13 14.87 -23.87
CA PRO A 46 -33.96 14.83 -24.76
C PRO A 46 -34.15 15.49 -26.14
N ARG A 47 -33.04 15.82 -26.82
CA ARG A 47 -32.97 16.08 -28.29
C ARG A 47 -31.60 15.63 -28.83
N THR A 48 -31.52 14.51 -29.56
CA THR A 48 -31.52 14.38 -31.04
C THR A 48 -30.52 15.25 -31.80
N ALA A 49 -29.57 14.59 -32.49
CA ALA A 49 -29.30 14.67 -33.93
C ALA A 49 -27.92 14.03 -34.22
N GLN A 50 -27.86 12.93 -35.00
CA GLN A 50 -27.39 12.89 -36.40
C GLN A 50 -25.90 13.30 -36.54
N ASN A 51 -24.98 12.51 -37.10
CA ASN A 51 -25.06 11.93 -38.44
C ASN A 51 -23.93 10.88 -38.66
N SER A 52 -24.25 9.79 -39.36
CA SER A 52 -23.29 8.94 -40.10
C SER A 52 -23.14 9.54 -41.52
N PRO A 53 -22.11 9.26 -42.35
CA PRO A 53 -21.91 7.91 -42.91
C PRO A 53 -20.46 7.49 -43.21
N ARG A 54 -20.36 6.17 -43.43
CA ARG A 54 -19.29 5.34 -43.98
C ARG A 54 -18.56 5.93 -45.20
N GLN A 55 -17.29 5.56 -45.38
CA GLN A 55 -16.76 5.15 -46.69
C GLN A 55 -15.81 3.94 -46.57
N HIS A 56 -16.19 2.87 -47.28
CA HIS A 56 -15.30 1.81 -47.75
C HIS A 56 -14.57 2.30 -48.99
N THR A 57 -13.32 1.90 -49.21
CA THR A 57 -12.76 1.80 -50.56
C THR A 57 -11.84 0.59 -50.65
N LEU A 58 -12.27 -0.38 -51.46
CA LEU A 58 -11.48 -1.45 -52.04
C LEU A 58 -10.83 -0.90 -53.32
N ILE A 59 -9.58 -1.28 -53.58
CA ILE A 59 -9.02 -1.24 -54.94
C ILE A 59 -8.20 -2.52 -55.13
N ASN A 60 -8.57 -3.28 -56.16
CA ASN A 60 -7.85 -4.45 -56.67
C ASN A 60 -7.13 -4.09 -57.99
N VAL A 61 -6.16 -4.95 -58.35
CA VAL A 61 -5.85 -5.50 -59.70
C VAL A 61 -4.45 -5.19 -60.27
N VAL A 62 -3.61 -6.25 -60.21
CA VAL A 62 -2.79 -6.93 -61.25
C VAL A 62 -1.75 -6.17 -62.10
N GLY A 63 -0.56 -6.80 -62.22
CA GLY A 63 0.39 -6.63 -63.32
C GLY A 63 1.56 -7.62 -63.21
N ASP A 64 1.54 -8.68 -64.03
CA ASP A 64 2.65 -9.63 -64.27
C ASP A 64 3.79 -8.99 -65.07
N SER A 65 5.02 -9.51 -64.90
CA SER A 65 5.95 -10.01 -65.94
C SER A 65 7.45 -9.82 -65.63
N GLU A 66 8.22 -10.78 -66.15
CA GLU A 66 9.59 -11.23 -65.85
C GLU A 66 10.73 -10.25 -66.22
N GLY A 67 11.91 -10.45 -65.62
CA GLY A 67 13.17 -10.00 -66.24
C GLY A 67 14.39 -9.76 -65.33
N GLN A 68 15.34 -10.69 -65.42
CA GLN A 68 16.80 -10.54 -65.30
C GLN A 68 17.50 -10.45 -63.92
N ALA A 69 18.44 -11.38 -63.76
CA ALA A 69 19.43 -11.52 -62.70
C ALA A 69 20.50 -10.41 -62.69
N ALA A 70 20.97 -10.05 -61.50
CA ALA A 70 22.30 -9.51 -61.27
C ALA A 70 22.81 -9.93 -59.88
N ASP A 71 24.01 -10.51 -59.89
CA ASP A 71 24.83 -10.88 -58.74
C ASP A 71 25.11 -9.70 -57.80
N GLY A 72 25.15 -9.98 -56.49
CA GLY A 72 25.74 -9.09 -55.49
C GLY A 72 25.41 -9.52 -54.05
N PRO A 73 26.39 -9.88 -53.20
CA PRO A 73 26.12 -10.21 -51.81
C PRO A 73 26.42 -8.99 -50.95
N GLU A 74 25.45 -8.14 -50.64
CA GLU A 74 25.65 -7.09 -49.62
C GLU A 74 24.43 -6.87 -48.71
N VAL A 75 24.57 -7.43 -47.51
CA VAL A 75 24.16 -6.88 -46.20
C VAL A 75 22.70 -6.45 -46.03
N PHE A 76 21.79 -7.42 -45.88
CA PHE A 76 20.59 -7.19 -45.08
C PHE A 76 20.99 -7.02 -43.61
N ALA A 77 21.30 -5.79 -43.22
CA ALA A 77 21.41 -5.41 -41.83
C ALA A 77 20.05 -5.67 -41.16
N LEU A 78 19.95 -6.76 -40.40
CA LEU A 78 18.86 -6.95 -39.45
C LEU A 78 18.91 -5.80 -38.45
N PHE A 79 18.12 -4.77 -38.71
CA PHE A 79 17.74 -3.79 -37.71
C PHE A 79 16.95 -4.55 -36.65
N ARG A 80 17.67 -5.12 -35.67
CA ARG A 80 17.04 -5.63 -34.47
C ARG A 80 16.50 -4.43 -33.73
N PHE A 81 15.22 -4.15 -33.95
CA PHE A 81 14.44 -3.42 -32.96
C PHE A 81 14.65 -4.17 -31.66
N SER A 82 15.47 -3.59 -30.77
CA SER A 82 15.55 -4.02 -29.39
C SER A 82 14.22 -3.64 -28.76
N VAL A 83 13.21 -4.47 -29.01
CA VAL A 83 12.01 -4.52 -28.18
C VAL A 83 12.51 -4.94 -26.81
N ASN A 84 12.83 -3.94 -25.99
CA ASN A 84 13.06 -4.14 -24.58
C ASN A 84 11.85 -4.93 -24.07
N PRO A 85 12.04 -6.14 -23.52
CA PRO A 85 10.93 -6.86 -22.93
C PRO A 85 10.29 -5.93 -21.89
N PRO A 86 8.94 -5.91 -21.78
CA PRO A 86 8.28 -5.11 -20.76
C PRO A 86 8.95 -5.43 -19.44
N ARG A 87 9.51 -4.41 -18.77
CA ARG A 87 10.17 -4.59 -17.48
C ARG A 87 9.20 -5.37 -16.62
N LYS A 88 9.57 -6.59 -16.19
CA LYS A 88 8.79 -7.32 -15.21
C LYS A 88 8.62 -6.34 -14.05
N MET A 89 7.39 -5.91 -13.81
CA MET A 89 7.06 -4.97 -12.75
C MET A 89 7.17 -5.76 -11.44
N THR A 90 8.40 -5.94 -10.97
CA THR A 90 8.70 -6.62 -9.72
C THR A 90 8.51 -5.66 -8.56
N SER A 91 8.15 -6.21 -7.42
CA SER A 91 8.14 -5.49 -6.14
C SER A 91 9.57 -4.99 -5.85
N PRO A 92 9.80 -3.70 -5.59
CA PRO A 92 11.14 -3.19 -5.32
C PRO A 92 11.58 -3.58 -3.91
N GLU A 93 12.86 -3.92 -3.73
CA GLU A 93 13.46 -4.19 -2.43
C GLU A 93 13.53 -2.91 -1.57
N ILE A 94 13.25 -3.01 -0.28
CA ILE A 94 13.55 -1.94 0.69
C ILE A 94 15.03 -2.04 1.02
N ALA A 95 15.82 -1.09 0.53
CA ALA A 95 17.29 -1.13 0.60
C ALA A 95 17.84 -0.77 1.98
N SER A 96 17.14 0.10 2.72
CA SER A 96 17.53 0.44 4.10
C SER A 96 16.34 0.96 4.89
N LEU A 97 16.37 0.70 6.20
CA LEU A 97 15.44 1.19 7.20
C LEU A 97 16.25 1.74 8.39
N SER A 98 15.85 2.91 8.87
CA SER A 98 16.26 3.46 10.17
C SER A 98 15.14 4.36 10.70
N TRP A 99 15.29 4.91 11.91
CA TRP A 99 14.26 5.74 12.52
C TRP A 99 13.89 6.95 11.65
N GLY A 100 12.63 7.03 11.21
CA GLY A 100 12.15 8.13 10.39
C GLY A 100 12.73 8.17 8.97
N HIS A 101 13.37 7.09 8.51
CA HIS A 101 14.04 7.06 7.21
C HIS A 101 14.03 5.70 6.53
N MET A 102 13.58 5.67 5.29
CA MET A 102 13.49 4.48 4.44
C MET A 102 14.01 4.78 3.04
N LYS A 103 14.70 3.82 2.43
CA LYS A 103 15.08 3.86 1.01
C LYS A 103 14.58 2.62 0.28
N VAL A 104 14.07 2.83 -0.92
CA VAL A 104 13.60 1.76 -1.80
C VAL A 104 14.53 1.67 -3.00
N LYS A 105 14.96 0.46 -3.35
CA LYS A 105 15.90 0.21 -4.44
C LYS A 105 15.32 0.69 -5.77
N GLY A 106 16.11 1.43 -6.54
CA GLY A 106 15.68 2.02 -7.81
C GLY A 106 14.84 3.29 -7.67
N CYS A 107 14.61 3.78 -6.44
CA CYS A 107 14.03 5.10 -6.20
C CYS A 107 15.10 6.08 -5.73
N ALA A 108 15.12 7.28 -6.33
CA ALA A 108 16.05 8.35 -5.95
C ALA A 108 15.67 9.04 -4.63
N THR A 109 14.39 8.97 -4.26
CA THR A 109 13.83 9.66 -3.10
C THR A 109 13.87 8.74 -1.87
N SER A 110 14.33 9.29 -0.74
CA SER A 110 14.13 8.66 0.57
C SER A 110 12.81 9.10 1.20
N TYR A 111 12.24 8.23 2.02
CA TYR A 111 10.94 8.46 2.65
C TYR A 111 11.08 8.50 4.16
N LYS A 112 10.15 9.19 4.84
CA LYS A 112 9.90 8.92 6.25
C LYS A 112 9.14 7.60 6.36
N ASP A 113 7.92 7.59 5.85
CA ASP A 113 7.06 6.41 5.73
C ASP A 113 6.78 6.17 4.26
N CYS A 114 6.60 4.92 3.84
CA CYS A 114 6.41 4.61 2.43
C CYS A 114 5.37 3.54 2.16
N LYS A 115 4.81 3.63 0.94
CA LYS A 115 4.02 2.61 0.27
C LYS A 115 4.87 2.02 -0.85
N VAL A 116 4.83 0.70 -1.03
CA VAL A 116 5.58 -0.03 -2.07
C VAL A 116 4.68 -1.04 -2.76
N TRP A 117 4.93 -1.27 -4.04
CA TRP A 117 4.16 -2.22 -4.87
C TRP A 117 4.97 -2.67 -6.09
N PRO A 118 4.53 -3.71 -6.80
CA PRO A 118 5.12 -4.13 -8.07
C PRO A 118 5.30 -2.96 -9.05
N GLY A 119 6.55 -2.56 -9.27
CA GLY A 119 6.92 -1.47 -10.18
C GLY A 119 7.03 -0.07 -9.56
N GLY A 120 6.93 0.12 -8.24
CA GLY A 120 7.22 1.43 -7.66
C GLY A 120 7.02 1.58 -6.16
N SER A 121 7.20 2.82 -5.72
CA SER A 121 7.03 3.26 -4.34
C SER A 121 6.61 4.72 -4.27
N ARG A 122 5.99 5.11 -3.16
CA ARG A 122 5.62 6.49 -2.85
C ARG A 122 5.75 6.74 -1.35
N GLY A 123 5.89 8.01 -0.96
CA GLY A 123 5.74 8.39 0.45
C GLY A 123 4.34 8.09 0.96
N TRP A 124 4.24 7.71 2.23
CA TRP A 124 2.97 7.56 2.92
C TRP A 124 2.74 8.78 3.83
N ASP A 125 1.88 9.69 3.40
CA ASP A 125 1.43 10.81 4.21
C ASP A 125 0.06 10.48 4.81
N TRP A 126 0.02 10.37 6.14
CA TRP A 126 -1.19 10.03 6.89
C TRP A 126 -2.30 11.08 6.77
N ARG A 127 -1.94 12.32 6.43
CA ARG A 127 -2.90 13.42 6.24
C ARG A 127 -3.82 13.19 5.05
N GLU A 128 -3.42 12.34 4.09
CA GLU A 128 -4.24 12.02 2.92
C GLU A 128 -5.48 11.18 3.28
N THR A 129 -5.44 10.47 4.41
CA THR A 129 -6.44 9.45 4.77
C THR A 129 -7.00 9.62 6.17
N GLY A 130 -6.46 10.57 6.95
CA GLY A 130 -6.83 10.75 8.35
C GLY A 130 -6.27 9.66 9.26
N THR A 131 -5.18 9.01 8.85
CA THR A 131 -4.49 8.02 9.66
C THR A 131 -3.79 8.69 10.85
N ASP A 132 -3.89 8.05 11.99
CA ASP A 132 -3.19 8.40 13.24
C ASP A 132 -2.91 7.08 13.96
N HIS A 133 -2.15 7.10 15.06
CA HIS A 133 -1.90 5.92 15.88
C HIS A 133 -3.20 5.22 16.29
N HIS A 134 -4.24 6.00 16.56
CA HIS A 134 -5.63 5.55 16.72
C HIS A 134 -6.56 6.47 15.90
N PRO A 135 -7.41 5.96 14.99
CA PRO A 135 -7.84 4.57 14.88
C PRO A 135 -6.83 3.62 14.20
N GLY A 136 -5.77 4.12 13.60
CA GLY A 136 -4.76 3.31 12.93
C GLY A 136 -4.84 3.37 11.40
N VAL A 137 -4.22 2.39 10.73
CA VAL A 137 -4.17 2.28 9.27
C VAL A 137 -5.57 2.18 8.67
N GLN A 138 -5.89 3.06 7.73
CA GLN A 138 -7.19 3.11 7.06
C GLN A 138 -7.20 2.25 5.80
N PRO A 139 -8.37 1.72 5.37
CA PRO A 139 -8.53 1.05 4.08
C PRO A 139 -7.97 1.89 2.90
N SER A 140 -8.20 3.21 2.93
CA SER A 140 -7.75 4.14 1.90
C SER A 140 -6.23 4.31 1.84
N ASP A 141 -5.49 3.99 2.91
CA ASP A 141 -4.02 3.92 2.84
C ASP A 141 -3.57 2.83 1.86
N LEU A 142 -4.33 1.74 1.81
CA LEU A 142 -3.99 0.50 1.14
C LEU A 142 -4.55 0.42 -0.28
N GLU A 143 -5.61 1.16 -0.60
CA GLU A 143 -6.27 1.17 -1.90
C GLU A 143 -5.32 1.36 -3.09
N GLU A 144 -4.36 2.28 -2.97
CA GLU A 144 -3.36 2.53 -4.01
C GLU A 144 -2.50 1.29 -4.26
N VAL A 145 -2.05 0.62 -3.19
CA VAL A 145 -1.21 -0.58 -3.25
C VAL A 145 -2.01 -1.75 -3.83
N LEU A 146 -3.24 -1.94 -3.37
CA LEU A 146 -4.13 -3.03 -3.81
C LEU A 146 -4.47 -2.92 -5.30
N ARG A 147 -4.73 -1.71 -5.80
CA ARG A 147 -4.99 -1.46 -7.23
C ARG A 147 -3.82 -1.83 -8.14
N LYS A 148 -2.61 -2.00 -7.61
CA LYS A 148 -1.43 -2.43 -8.37
C LYS A 148 -1.35 -3.95 -8.54
N GLY A 149 -2.32 -4.71 -7.99
CA GLY A 149 -2.44 -6.15 -8.22
C GLY A 149 -1.42 -6.97 -7.42
N VAL A 150 -1.39 -6.76 -6.11
CA VAL A 150 -0.54 -7.52 -5.17
C VAL A 150 -1.23 -8.80 -4.72
N ASN A 151 -0.46 -9.87 -4.50
CA ASN A 151 -0.93 -11.12 -3.91
C ASN A 151 -0.82 -11.10 -2.38
N THR A 152 0.19 -10.41 -1.86
CA THR A 152 0.45 -10.27 -0.43
C THR A 152 0.68 -8.80 -0.10
N LEU A 153 0.09 -8.34 1.00
CA LEU A 153 0.26 -7.00 1.56
C LEU A 153 0.95 -7.11 2.92
N VAL A 154 2.07 -6.41 3.09
CA VAL A 154 2.79 -6.31 4.36
C VAL A 154 2.56 -4.95 4.99
N ILE A 155 2.19 -4.91 6.28
CA ILE A 155 1.98 -3.68 7.06
C ILE A 155 3.03 -3.63 8.16
N GLY A 156 3.95 -2.67 8.04
CA GLY A 156 4.89 -2.29 9.10
C GLY A 156 4.26 -1.23 10.01
N ARG A 157 3.84 -1.64 11.21
CA ARG A 157 3.04 -0.81 12.13
C ARG A 157 3.87 0.03 13.12
N GLY A 158 5.08 0.39 12.74
CA GLY A 158 6.01 1.13 13.58
C GLY A 158 7.02 0.23 14.29
N MET A 159 8.09 0.85 14.74
CA MET A 159 9.21 0.29 15.50
C MET A 159 8.77 -0.24 16.86
N SER A 160 7.73 0.39 17.45
CA SER A 160 7.16 0.02 18.75
C SER A 160 5.71 -0.46 18.65
N GLU A 161 5.24 -0.73 17.43
CA GLU A 161 3.89 -1.22 17.15
C GLU A 161 2.76 -0.29 17.63
N ALA A 162 3.04 1.01 17.82
CA ALA A 162 2.05 1.92 18.38
C ALA A 162 0.92 2.22 17.38
N LEU A 163 1.23 2.22 16.08
CA LEU A 163 0.23 2.40 15.03
C LEU A 163 -0.73 1.21 15.02
N GLN A 164 -2.03 1.46 15.24
CA GLN A 164 -3.02 0.38 15.21
C GLN A 164 -3.31 -0.08 13.78
N VAL A 165 -3.74 -1.33 13.66
CA VAL A 165 -4.27 -1.89 12.41
C VAL A 165 -5.65 -2.47 12.71
N PRO A 166 -6.73 -1.71 12.46
CA PRO A 166 -8.09 -2.16 12.71
C PRO A 166 -8.41 -3.48 11.99
N SER A 167 -9.24 -4.32 12.62
CA SER A 167 -9.75 -5.54 11.98
C SER A 167 -10.55 -5.21 10.71
N SER A 168 -11.28 -4.10 10.68
CA SER A 168 -11.99 -3.62 9.48
C SER A 168 -11.05 -3.40 8.29
N THR A 169 -9.85 -2.86 8.53
CA THR A 169 -8.81 -2.68 7.52
C THR A 169 -8.27 -4.02 7.03
N LEU A 170 -8.06 -5.00 7.93
CA LEU A 170 -7.62 -6.34 7.55
C LEU A 170 -8.69 -7.08 6.73
N ASP A 171 -9.95 -6.97 7.14
CA ASP A 171 -11.08 -7.59 6.45
C ASP A 171 -11.30 -6.96 5.07
N TYR A 172 -11.08 -5.66 4.93
CA TYR A 172 -11.08 -4.98 3.63
C TYR A 172 -10.05 -5.60 2.68
N VAL A 173 -8.81 -5.82 3.13
CA VAL A 173 -7.76 -6.45 2.30
C VAL A 173 -8.11 -7.90 1.95
N LYS A 174 -8.59 -8.68 2.93
CA LYS A 174 -8.97 -10.09 2.71
C LYS A 174 -10.13 -10.23 1.72
N LYS A 175 -11.12 -9.32 1.74
CA LYS A 175 -12.23 -9.30 0.78
C LYS A 175 -11.77 -9.09 -0.67
N GLN A 176 -10.60 -8.49 -0.87
CA GLN A 176 -9.97 -8.35 -2.19
C GLN A 176 -9.15 -9.58 -2.60
N GLY A 177 -9.18 -10.67 -1.81
CA GLY A 177 -8.43 -11.90 -2.08
C GLY A 177 -6.92 -11.77 -1.85
N VAL A 178 -6.49 -10.77 -1.08
CA VAL A 178 -5.07 -10.49 -0.81
C VAL A 178 -4.71 -11.00 0.59
N GLU A 179 -3.59 -11.71 0.69
CA GLU A 179 -3.02 -12.12 1.99
C GLU A 179 -2.45 -10.89 2.71
N VAL A 180 -2.82 -10.66 3.97
CA VAL A 180 -2.31 -9.54 4.77
C VAL A 180 -1.43 -10.04 5.91
N LYS A 181 -0.25 -9.43 6.06
CA LYS A 181 0.69 -9.71 7.13
C LYS A 181 1.02 -8.43 7.88
N VAL A 182 0.92 -8.44 9.21
CA VAL A 182 1.15 -7.26 10.06
C VAL A 182 2.27 -7.56 11.04
N TYR A 183 3.28 -6.69 11.10
CA TYR A 183 4.43 -6.84 11.98
C TYR A 183 4.96 -5.49 12.45
N GLN A 184 5.74 -5.48 13.53
CA GLN A 184 6.75 -4.46 13.80
C GLN A 184 7.62 -4.21 12.54
N THR A 185 7.97 -2.94 12.29
CA THR A 185 8.49 -2.51 10.98
C THR A 185 9.80 -3.18 10.53
N GLU A 186 10.74 -3.48 11.41
CA GLU A 186 11.99 -4.16 11.04
C GLU A 186 11.70 -5.59 10.55
N LYS A 187 10.86 -6.32 11.29
CA LYS A 187 10.38 -7.64 10.86
C LYS A 187 9.57 -7.54 9.57
N ALA A 188 8.72 -6.51 9.44
CA ALA A 188 7.93 -6.28 8.24
C ALA A 188 8.82 -6.12 7.00
N VAL A 189 9.91 -5.34 7.11
CA VAL A 189 10.87 -5.14 6.03
C VAL A 189 11.61 -6.43 5.68
N GLN A 190 12.01 -7.23 6.68
CA GLN A 190 12.64 -8.53 6.45
C GLN A 190 11.71 -9.48 5.69
N GLU A 191 10.47 -9.63 6.14
CA GLU A 191 9.45 -10.47 5.50
C GLU A 191 9.11 -9.98 4.08
N TYR A 192 8.96 -8.66 3.91
CA TYR A 192 8.73 -8.06 2.60
C TYR A 192 9.87 -8.37 1.63
N ASN A 193 11.13 -8.14 2.02
CA ASN A 193 12.28 -8.41 1.16
C ASN A 193 12.47 -9.91 0.87
N ALA A 194 12.14 -10.79 1.82
CA ALA A 194 12.12 -12.23 1.56
C ALA A 194 11.09 -12.61 0.48
N LEU A 195 9.88 -12.03 0.53
CA LEU A 195 8.84 -12.22 -0.50
C LEU A 195 9.24 -11.64 -1.85
N VAL A 196 9.90 -10.47 -1.87
CA VAL A 196 10.50 -9.89 -3.08
C VAL A 196 11.51 -10.86 -3.70
N GLY A 197 12.41 -11.43 -2.90
CA GLY A 197 13.41 -12.41 -3.35
C GLY A 197 12.82 -13.70 -3.93
N GLN A 198 11.62 -14.08 -3.49
CA GLN A 198 10.84 -15.21 -4.02
C GLN A 198 10.06 -14.86 -5.30
N GLY A 199 10.07 -13.60 -5.74
CA GLY A 199 9.32 -13.14 -6.91
C GLY A 199 7.81 -12.96 -6.68
N VAL A 200 7.37 -12.93 -5.42
CA VAL A 200 5.97 -12.66 -5.07
C VAL A 200 5.61 -11.22 -5.42
N LYS A 201 4.41 -11.00 -5.97
CA LYS A 201 3.84 -9.66 -6.14
C LYS A 201 3.40 -9.11 -4.77
N VAL A 202 4.37 -8.69 -3.98
CA VAL A 202 4.17 -8.14 -2.65
C VAL A 202 4.08 -6.62 -2.72
N GLY A 203 3.15 -6.04 -1.99
CA GLY A 203 3.14 -4.61 -1.67
C GLY A 203 3.14 -4.39 -0.17
N GLY A 204 3.21 -3.14 0.23
CA GLY A 204 3.11 -2.83 1.66
C GLY A 204 3.08 -1.35 1.97
N VAL A 205 2.79 -1.07 3.23
CA VAL A 205 2.89 0.26 3.84
C VAL A 205 3.73 0.13 5.11
N PHE A 206 4.64 1.07 5.33
CA PHE A 206 5.63 0.98 6.40
C PHE A 206 5.74 2.30 7.13
N HIS A 207 5.51 2.25 8.43
CA HIS A 207 5.77 3.35 9.36
C HIS A 207 7.14 3.16 10.03
N SER A 208 8.04 4.13 9.93
CA SER A 208 9.44 3.99 10.37
C SER A 208 9.73 4.61 11.75
N THR A 209 8.70 5.08 12.46
CA THR A 209 8.82 5.56 13.86
C THR A 209 7.92 4.73 14.78
N CYS A 210 7.29 5.27 15.83
CA CYS A 210 6.53 4.48 16.81
C CYS A 210 5.24 3.85 16.28
#